data_AF-A0A8J8NFL6-F1
#
_entry.id   AF-A0A8J8NFL6-F1
#
_cell.length_a   1.000
_cell.length_b   1.000
_cell.length_c   1.000
_cell.angle_alpha   90.00
_cell.angle_beta   90.00
_cell.angle_gamma   90.00
#
_symmetry.space_group_name_H-M   'P 1'
#
loop_
_entity.id
_entity.type
_entity.pdbx_description
1 polymer ?
#
loop_
_entity_poly.entity_id
_entity_poly.type
_entity_poly.pdbx_seq_one_letter_code
_entity_poly.pdbx_strand_id
1 'polypeptide(L)'
;MSKMRTDINRRLAKIEGDLIKQGKNISKASQASFSQMSGDKTESKLVSYEDRIKELETFKISTDLTLQGLDQGIRESQFMLDAHELQIQELKQRILEDKSTDDKNLLINLNRIQQEKANNTLMMTKQILQKQQIIEGDNTISLRIGSSEQQREIIDRLSKLQMKVEDLERLNLQASIESVKGVLASKIDRDEMEHLEKNLFSLIDYKFSRLGDVYAIKSQVDVAMQTISKKFKFLTELLQSTGALKQLDDTTMVASDDQALFTKRPLKGLSCASCDKQLASVSPTPTGQFQQWKKLPERNPMDRMPRSGQGFSKILNSLRTPREIAVEEEVQFQEVSQRDSLFNQPSTSRLGNKESKSTRSYVLLPTMSQTQQIKIETQLPKLASSRKVLISPTKDQ
;
A
#
# COMPACT_ATOMS: atom_id res chain seq x y z
N MET A 1 5.53 -48.13 61.83
CA MET A 1 4.56 -47.54 60.87
C MET A 1 3.19 -47.26 61.49
N SER A 2 2.45 -48.24 62.03
CA SER A 2 1.11 -48.00 62.62
C SER A 2 1.10 -46.95 63.75
N LYS A 3 2.00 -47.07 64.73
CA LYS A 3 2.15 -46.07 65.83
C LYS A 3 2.46 -44.65 65.36
N MET A 4 3.22 -44.51 64.26
CA MET A 4 3.57 -43.20 63.70
C MET A 4 2.35 -42.57 63.00
N ARG A 5 1.56 -43.38 62.30
CA ARG A 5 0.31 -42.93 61.66
C ARG A 5 -0.72 -42.46 62.69
N THR A 6 -0.85 -43.18 63.81
CA THR A 6 -1.73 -42.77 64.91
C THR A 6 -1.26 -41.47 65.58
N ASP A 7 0.05 -41.25 65.72
CA ASP A 7 0.57 -40.02 66.33
C ASP A 7 0.39 -38.80 65.40
N ILE A 8 0.59 -38.98 64.09
CA ILE A 8 0.33 -37.93 63.08
C ILE A 8 -1.16 -37.54 63.08
N ASN A 9 -2.07 -38.52 63.06
CA ASN A 9 -3.51 -38.24 63.07
C ASN A 9 -3.95 -37.53 64.37
N ARG A 10 -3.35 -37.88 65.51
CA ARG A 10 -3.62 -37.21 66.78
C ARG A 10 -3.16 -35.75 66.79
N ARG A 11 -2.00 -35.47 66.18
CA ARG A 11 -1.49 -34.09 66.03
C ARG A 11 -2.36 -33.27 65.08
N LEU A 12 -2.79 -33.84 63.96
CA LEU A 12 -3.70 -33.19 63.02
C LEU A 12 -5.04 -32.83 63.67
N ALA A 13 -5.67 -33.75 64.39
CA ALA A 13 -6.92 -33.48 65.11
C ALA A 13 -6.77 -32.38 66.17
N LYS A 14 -5.61 -32.29 66.82
CA LYS A 14 -5.32 -31.21 67.77
C LYS A 14 -5.19 -29.85 67.07
N ILE A 15 -4.47 -29.81 65.94
CA ILE A 15 -4.31 -28.58 65.14
C ILE A 15 -5.67 -28.10 64.61
N GLU A 16 -6.51 -29.00 64.10
CA GLU A 16 -7.87 -28.66 63.66
C GLU A 16 -8.72 -28.10 64.80
N GLY A 17 -8.66 -28.71 65.98
CA GLY A 17 -9.37 -28.23 67.17
C GLY A 17 -8.93 -26.83 67.60
N ASP A 18 -7.62 -26.54 67.55
CA ASP A 18 -7.07 -25.24 67.92
C ASP A 18 -7.42 -24.16 66.88
N LEU A 19 -7.42 -24.49 65.59
CA LEU A 19 -7.87 -23.60 64.51
C LEU A 19 -9.35 -23.24 64.65
N ILE A 20 -10.22 -24.21 64.95
CA ILE A 20 -11.65 -23.96 65.18
C ILE A 20 -11.88 -23.04 66.39
N LYS A 21 -11.11 -23.23 67.47
CA LYS A 21 -11.19 -22.35 68.65
C LYS A 21 -10.73 -20.93 68.35
N GLN A 22 -9.62 -20.78 67.61
CA GLN A 22 -9.15 -19.46 67.19
C GLN A 22 -10.18 -18.77 66.28
N GLY A 23 -10.78 -19.49 65.32
CA GLY A 23 -11.84 -18.94 64.46
C GLY A 23 -13.05 -18.45 65.27
N LYS A 24 -13.50 -19.21 66.28
CA LYS A 24 -14.61 -18.80 67.16
C LYS A 24 -14.26 -17.58 68.02
N ASN A 25 -13.02 -17.48 68.50
CA ASN A 25 -12.57 -16.33 69.30
C ASN A 25 -12.47 -15.06 68.44
N ILE A 26 -11.96 -15.17 67.21
CA ILE A 26 -11.93 -14.05 66.27
C ILE A 26 -13.35 -13.59 65.93
N SER A 27 -14.26 -14.51 65.61
CA SER A 27 -15.65 -14.17 65.29
C SER A 27 -16.36 -13.44 66.44
N LYS A 28 -16.18 -13.90 67.69
CA LYS A 28 -16.73 -13.22 68.87
C LYS A 28 -16.11 -11.86 69.13
N ALA A 29 -14.79 -11.72 68.96
CA ALA A 29 -14.10 -10.44 69.10
C ALA A 29 -14.60 -9.44 68.05
N SER A 30 -14.75 -9.87 66.80
CA SER A 30 -15.26 -9.05 65.70
C SER A 30 -16.70 -8.59 65.94
N GLN A 31 -17.59 -9.47 66.44
CA GLN A 31 -18.96 -9.09 66.78
C GLN A 31 -19.02 -8.09 67.93
N ALA A 32 -18.20 -8.28 68.98
CA ALA A 32 -18.15 -7.36 70.11
C ALA A 32 -17.62 -5.97 69.71
N SER A 33 -16.59 -5.92 68.86
CA SER A 33 -16.07 -4.65 68.32
C SER A 33 -17.06 -3.95 67.40
N PHE A 34 -17.83 -4.69 66.60
CA PHE A 34 -18.86 -4.13 65.71
C PHE A 34 -19.99 -3.46 66.49
N SER A 35 -20.46 -4.07 67.58
CA SER A 35 -21.50 -3.50 68.44
C SER A 35 -21.05 -2.26 69.23
N GLN A 36 -19.75 -2.05 69.44
CA GLN A 36 -19.23 -0.84 70.09
C GLN A 36 -19.00 0.34 69.13
N MET A 37 -19.01 0.12 67.82
CA MET A 37 -18.79 1.16 66.81
C MET A 37 -20.08 1.70 66.17
N SER A 38 -21.26 1.20 66.54
CA SER A 38 -22.56 1.60 65.96
C SER A 38 -23.13 2.91 66.53
N GLY A 39 -22.29 3.85 66.95
CA GLY A 39 -22.75 5.18 67.39
C GLY A 39 -22.69 6.18 66.23
N ASP A 40 -23.73 7.02 66.07
CA ASP A 40 -24.00 8.05 65.02
C ASP A 40 -22.79 8.74 64.34
N LYS A 41 -21.64 8.84 65.02
CA LYS A 41 -20.40 9.39 64.45
C LYS A 41 -19.76 8.50 63.38
N THR A 42 -20.04 7.19 63.34
CA THR A 42 -19.53 6.29 62.29
C THR A 42 -20.39 6.36 61.03
N GLU A 43 -21.70 6.53 61.16
CA GLU A 43 -22.60 6.73 60.02
C GLU A 43 -22.27 8.02 59.25
N SER A 44 -22.04 9.13 59.94
CA SER A 44 -21.63 10.38 59.27
C SER A 44 -20.31 10.26 58.50
N LYS A 45 -19.34 9.48 59.03
CA LYS A 45 -18.08 9.22 58.32
C LYS A 45 -18.29 8.30 57.12
N LEU A 46 -19.15 7.28 57.24
CA LEU A 46 -19.49 6.38 56.13
C LEU A 46 -20.13 7.14 54.98
N VAL A 47 -21.11 8.00 55.25
CA VAL A 47 -21.74 8.86 54.23
C VAL A 47 -20.69 9.73 53.53
N SER A 48 -19.77 10.35 54.28
CA SER A 48 -18.69 11.14 53.70
C SER A 48 -17.72 10.32 52.82
N TYR A 49 -17.47 9.05 53.15
CA TYR A 49 -16.66 8.18 52.31
C TYR A 49 -17.40 7.72 51.07
N GLU A 50 -18.70 7.42 51.17
CA GLU A 50 -19.54 7.07 50.03
C GLU A 50 -19.62 8.21 49.00
N ASP A 51 -19.80 9.45 49.46
CA ASP A 51 -19.82 10.60 48.57
C ASP A 51 -18.47 10.80 47.88
N ARG A 52 -17.36 10.63 48.61
CA ARG A 52 -16.02 10.69 48.01
C ARG A 52 -15.74 9.54 47.04
N ILE A 53 -16.29 8.35 47.27
CA ILE A 53 -16.22 7.24 46.32
C ILE A 53 -16.98 7.59 45.04
N LYS A 54 -18.19 8.17 45.14
CA LYS A 54 -18.96 8.61 43.97
C LYS A 54 -18.22 9.70 43.18
N GLU A 55 -17.58 10.65 43.86
CA GLU A 55 -16.74 11.67 43.20
C GLU A 55 -15.56 11.02 42.45
N LEU A 56 -14.90 10.02 43.05
CA LEU A 56 -13.81 9.29 42.39
C LEU A 56 -14.31 8.44 41.21
N GLU A 57 -15.49 7.82 41.32
CA GLU A 57 -16.10 7.06 40.23
C GLU A 57 -16.49 7.96 39.05
N THR A 58 -17.10 9.12 39.33
CA THR A 58 -17.44 10.10 38.28
C THR A 58 -16.19 10.68 37.61
N PHE A 59 -15.14 10.98 38.39
CA PHE A 59 -13.85 11.39 37.86
C PHE A 59 -13.22 10.31 36.95
N LYS A 60 -13.20 9.05 37.42
CA LYS A 60 -12.70 7.91 36.63
C LYS A 60 -13.46 7.72 35.32
N ILE A 61 -14.79 7.80 35.35
CA ILE A 61 -15.60 7.71 34.13
C ILE A 61 -15.24 8.84 33.16
N SER A 62 -15.02 10.06 33.66
CA SER A 62 -14.59 11.19 32.84
C SER A 62 -13.21 10.97 32.22
N THR A 63 -12.23 10.45 32.98
CA THR A 63 -10.89 10.19 32.44
C THR A 63 -10.93 9.07 31.41
N ASP A 64 -11.67 7.99 31.67
CA ASP A 64 -11.86 6.88 30.72
C ASP A 64 -12.48 7.37 29.40
N LEU A 65 -13.50 8.24 29.46
CA LEU A 65 -14.10 8.85 28.26
C LEU A 65 -13.10 9.71 27.47
N THR A 66 -12.27 10.51 28.15
CA THR A 66 -11.23 11.30 27.46
C THR A 66 -10.17 10.43 26.80
N LEU A 67 -9.74 9.36 27.47
CA LEU A 67 -8.78 8.40 26.92
C LEU A 67 -9.35 7.67 25.70
N GLN A 68 -10.63 7.29 25.74
CA GLN A 68 -11.32 6.69 24.60
C GLN A 68 -11.39 7.64 23.41
N GLY A 69 -11.66 8.93 23.64
CA GLY A 69 -11.65 9.96 22.59
C GLY A 69 -10.27 10.14 21.95
N LEU A 70 -9.20 10.17 22.76
CA LEU A 70 -7.83 10.21 22.25
C LEU A 70 -7.48 8.96 21.43
N ASP A 71 -7.88 7.78 21.88
CA ASP A 71 -7.65 6.54 21.15
C ASP A 71 -8.39 6.48 19.81
N GLN A 72 -9.58 7.07 19.74
CA GLN A 72 -10.27 7.23 18.46
C GLN A 72 -9.51 8.20 17.54
N GLY A 73 -9.08 9.36 18.05
CA GLY A 73 -8.31 10.33 17.26
C GLY A 73 -6.98 9.78 16.74
N ILE A 74 -6.29 8.95 17.55
CA ILE A 74 -5.06 8.27 17.14
C ILE A 74 -5.34 7.28 16.01
N ARG A 75 -6.41 6.47 16.12
CA ARG A 75 -6.80 5.52 15.05
C ARG A 75 -7.15 6.22 13.75
N GLU A 76 -7.89 7.33 13.81
CA GLU A 76 -8.24 8.14 12.63
C GLU A 76 -6.97 8.74 11.99
N SER A 77 -6.06 9.29 12.79
CA SER A 77 -4.80 9.83 12.31
C SER A 77 -3.91 8.75 11.68
N GLN A 78 -3.86 7.56 12.27
CA GLN A 78 -3.12 6.42 11.74
C GLN A 78 -3.68 5.97 10.38
N PHE A 79 -5.01 5.89 10.24
CA PHE A 79 -5.66 5.59 8.98
C PHE A 79 -5.30 6.60 7.87
N MET A 80 -5.27 7.90 8.20
CA MET A 80 -4.86 8.94 7.24
C MET A 80 -3.39 8.79 6.83
N LEU A 81 -2.49 8.44 7.75
CA LEU A 81 -1.08 8.20 7.43
C LEU A 81 -0.89 7.01 6.47
N ASP A 82 -1.63 5.92 6.69
CA ASP A 82 -1.60 4.75 5.80
C ASP A 82 -2.12 5.09 4.40
N ALA A 83 -3.18 5.90 4.31
CA ALA A 83 -3.70 6.39 3.03
C ALA A 83 -2.68 7.26 2.27
N HIS A 84 -1.98 8.18 2.97
CA HIS A 84 -0.94 9.01 2.38
C HIS A 84 0.26 8.18 1.92
N GLU A 85 0.63 7.15 2.68
CA GLU A 85 1.72 6.24 2.31
C GLU A 85 1.41 5.49 1.00
N LEU A 86 0.18 4.99 0.84
CA LEU A 86 -0.26 4.35 -0.40
C LEU A 86 -0.22 5.32 -1.58
N GLN A 87 -0.68 6.56 -1.42
CA GLN A 87 -0.60 7.58 -2.47
C GLN A 87 0.84 7.92 -2.85
N ILE A 88 1.75 8.00 -1.88
CA ILE A 88 3.18 8.21 -2.12
C ILE A 88 3.77 7.04 -2.92
N GLN A 89 3.40 5.81 -2.59
CA GLN A 89 3.87 4.62 -3.31
C GLN A 89 3.36 4.61 -4.75
N GLU A 90 2.08 4.93 -4.97
CA GLU A 90 1.50 5.03 -6.31
C GLU A 90 2.18 6.12 -7.16
N LEU A 91 2.40 7.31 -6.60
CA LEU A 91 3.11 8.38 -7.30
C LEU A 91 4.56 8.01 -7.62
N LYS A 92 5.27 7.36 -6.69
CA LYS A 92 6.62 6.86 -6.94
C LYS A 92 6.64 5.84 -8.08
N GLN A 93 5.64 4.96 -8.15
CA GLN A 93 5.53 3.99 -9.23
C GLN A 93 5.26 4.68 -10.57
N ARG A 94 4.36 5.67 -10.63
CA ARG A 94 4.10 6.45 -11.85
C ARG A 94 5.35 7.17 -12.34
N ILE A 95 6.12 7.80 -11.44
CA ILE A 95 7.39 8.45 -11.76
C ILE A 95 8.42 7.44 -12.31
N LEU A 96 8.39 6.19 -11.85
CA LEU A 96 9.28 5.14 -12.35
C LEU A 96 8.88 4.64 -13.75
N GLU A 97 7.57 4.58 -14.03
CA GLU A 97 7.02 4.12 -15.30
C GLU A 97 7.17 5.16 -16.41
N ASP A 98 6.93 6.44 -16.10
CA ASP A 98 7.15 7.55 -17.02
C ASP A 98 8.64 7.92 -17.03
N LYS A 99 9.39 7.29 -17.93
CA LYS A 99 10.81 7.61 -18.22
C LYS A 99 11.07 9.05 -18.70
N SER A 100 10.02 9.86 -18.83
CA SER A 100 10.08 11.28 -19.13
C SER A 100 10.36 12.07 -17.85
N THR A 101 11.60 12.50 -17.66
CA THR A 101 12.10 13.21 -16.47
C THR A 101 11.50 14.60 -16.24
N ASP A 102 10.59 15.07 -17.11
CA ASP A 102 10.17 16.47 -17.15
C ASP A 102 8.84 16.77 -16.44
N ASP A 103 8.17 15.78 -15.86
CA ASP A 103 6.90 15.99 -15.15
C ASP A 103 7.08 16.56 -13.73
N LYS A 104 7.53 17.82 -13.69
CA LYS A 104 7.67 18.66 -12.48
C LYS A 104 6.39 18.64 -11.62
N ASN A 105 5.22 18.50 -12.25
CA ASN A 105 3.93 18.43 -11.56
C ASN A 105 3.81 17.19 -10.64
N LEU A 106 4.31 16.03 -11.07
CA LEU A 106 4.30 14.82 -10.24
C LEU A 106 5.21 14.98 -9.02
N LEU A 107 6.37 15.61 -9.19
CA LEU A 107 7.30 15.89 -8.09
C LEU A 107 6.73 16.90 -7.08
N ILE A 108 6.04 17.94 -7.56
CA ILE A 108 5.33 18.90 -6.70
C ILE A 108 4.23 18.20 -5.90
N ASN A 109 3.44 17.35 -6.54
CA ASN A 109 2.39 16.59 -5.86
C ASN A 109 2.95 15.63 -4.81
N LEU A 110 4.05 14.94 -5.12
CA LEU A 110 4.73 14.04 -4.19
C LEU A 110 5.21 14.81 -2.95
N ASN A 111 5.86 15.96 -3.14
CA ASN A 111 6.33 16.81 -2.03
C ASN A 111 5.17 17.32 -1.17
N ARG A 112 4.05 17.70 -1.80
CA ARG A 112 2.85 18.13 -1.08
C ARG A 112 2.30 17.03 -0.17
N ILE A 113 2.13 15.81 -0.70
CA ILE A 113 1.59 14.68 0.08
C ILE A 113 2.57 14.29 1.19
N GLN A 114 3.89 14.35 0.96
CA GLN A 114 4.90 14.12 1.99
C GLN A 114 4.80 15.16 3.12
N GLN A 115 4.59 16.43 2.79
CA GLN A 115 4.41 17.49 3.79
C GLN A 115 3.13 17.28 4.61
N GLU A 116 2.02 16.92 3.97
CA GLU A 116 0.78 16.60 4.67
C GLU A 116 0.95 15.37 5.59
N LYS A 117 1.67 14.33 5.14
CA LYS A 117 2.00 13.17 5.96
C LYS A 117 2.81 13.58 7.21
N ALA A 118 3.80 14.46 7.06
CA ALA A 118 4.60 14.95 8.17
C ALA A 118 3.75 15.73 9.19
N ASN A 119 2.84 16.58 8.72
CA ASN A 119 1.91 17.32 9.57
C ASN A 119 0.96 16.40 10.35
N ASN A 120 0.40 15.37 9.69
CA ASN A 120 -0.47 14.38 10.34
C ASN A 120 0.30 13.55 11.37
N THR A 121 1.55 13.18 11.08
CA THR A 121 2.42 12.46 12.03
C THR A 121 2.66 13.30 13.29
N LEU A 122 2.90 14.61 13.13
CA LEU A 122 3.07 15.53 14.25
C LEU A 122 1.78 15.63 15.10
N MET A 123 0.61 15.69 14.45
CA MET A 123 -0.68 15.73 15.14
C MET A 123 -0.93 14.45 15.96
N MET A 124 -0.71 13.27 15.37
CA MET A 124 -0.80 11.99 16.07
C MET A 124 0.16 11.93 17.27
N THR A 125 1.40 12.39 17.10
CA THR A 125 2.39 12.43 18.18
C THR A 125 1.95 13.32 19.34
N LYS A 126 1.35 14.48 19.05
CA LYS A 126 0.78 15.36 20.08
C LYS A 126 -0.35 14.69 20.86
N GLN A 127 -1.23 13.94 20.19
CA GLN A 127 -2.31 13.20 20.85
C GLN A 127 -1.77 12.06 21.73
N ILE A 128 -0.73 11.35 21.30
CA ILE A 128 -0.07 10.31 22.10
C ILE A 128 0.57 10.92 23.36
N LEU A 129 1.26 12.05 23.22
CA LEU A 129 1.85 12.76 24.37
C LEU A 129 0.77 13.25 25.34
N GLN A 130 -0.35 13.79 24.83
CA GLN A 130 -1.48 14.19 25.67
C GLN A 130 -2.07 12.99 26.44
N LYS A 131 -2.20 11.83 25.77
CA LYS A 131 -2.63 10.58 26.41
C LYS A 131 -1.68 10.17 27.53
N GLN A 132 -0.36 10.24 27.29
CA GLN A 132 0.65 9.93 28.30
C GLN A 132 0.57 10.87 29.51
N GLN A 133 0.39 12.18 29.29
CA GLN A 133 0.23 13.15 30.38
C GLN A 133 -0.99 12.86 31.28
N ILE A 134 -2.11 12.41 30.71
CA ILE A 134 -3.30 12.03 31.48
C ILE A 134 -3.00 10.79 32.33
N ILE A 135 -2.35 9.78 31.75
CA ILE A 135 -2.00 8.54 32.45
C ILE A 135 -0.99 8.79 33.57
N GLU A 136 0.01 9.64 33.33
CA GLU A 136 1.02 9.99 34.34
C GLU A 136 0.46 10.92 35.43
N GLY A 137 -0.45 11.82 35.05
CA GLY A 137 -1.19 12.67 35.99
C GLY A 137 -2.00 11.87 37.01
N ASP A 138 -2.68 10.80 36.58
CA ASP A 138 -3.47 9.93 37.46
C ASP A 138 -2.60 9.18 38.50
N ASN A 139 -1.35 8.87 38.17
CA ASN A 139 -0.43 8.22 39.11
C ASN A 139 0.11 9.16 40.19
N THR A 140 0.00 10.48 40.03
CA THR A 140 0.49 11.46 41.03
C THR A 140 -0.50 11.78 42.14
N ILE A 141 -1.75 11.30 42.07
CA ILE A 141 -2.81 11.72 43.01
C ILE A 141 -2.93 10.84 44.27
N SER A 142 -2.28 9.67 44.41
CA SER A 142 -2.54 8.81 45.58
C SER A 142 -1.31 8.27 46.34
N LEU A 143 -0.37 9.15 46.67
CA LEU A 143 0.56 8.93 47.80
C LEU A 143 0.62 10.16 48.69
N ARG A 144 -0.54 10.58 49.21
CA ARG A 144 -0.67 11.60 50.25
C ARG A 144 -0.52 10.98 51.66
N ILE A 145 0.53 10.18 51.88
CA ILE A 145 0.93 9.69 53.21
C ILE A 145 2.45 9.74 53.30
N GLY A 146 2.96 10.91 53.64
CA GLY A 146 4.37 11.17 53.90
C GLY A 146 4.56 12.63 54.26
N SER A 147 5.36 12.92 55.29
CA SER A 147 5.66 14.28 55.73
C SER A 147 6.04 15.18 54.54
N SER A 148 5.52 16.40 54.50
CA SER A 148 5.65 17.32 53.36
C SER A 148 7.11 17.67 53.00
N GLU A 149 8.04 17.44 53.92
CA GLU A 149 9.46 17.73 53.76
C GLU A 149 10.17 16.63 52.96
N GLN A 150 9.91 15.36 53.26
CA GLN A 150 10.46 14.23 52.51
C GLN A 150 9.93 14.19 51.07
N GLN A 151 8.68 14.59 50.86
CA GLN A 151 8.11 14.67 49.51
C GLN A 151 8.78 15.77 48.67
N ARG A 152 9.08 16.94 49.24
CA ARG A 152 9.83 17.99 48.54
C ARG A 152 11.24 17.54 48.20
N GLU A 153 11.91 16.85 49.11
CA GLU A 153 13.25 16.31 48.85
C GLU A 153 13.25 15.26 47.73
N ILE A 154 12.25 14.37 47.71
CA ILE A 154 12.09 13.38 46.65
C ILE A 154 11.80 14.06 45.31
N ILE A 155 10.94 15.08 45.28
CA ILE A 155 10.65 15.85 44.06
C ILE A 155 11.92 16.55 43.54
N ASP A 156 12.69 17.21 44.41
CA ASP A 156 13.94 17.86 44.02
C ASP A 156 14.99 16.86 43.52
N ARG A 157 15.10 15.69 44.16
CA ARG A 157 15.96 14.59 43.69
C ARG A 157 15.50 14.04 42.34
N LEU A 158 14.19 13.90 42.11
CA LEU A 158 13.63 13.46 40.84
C LEU A 158 13.91 14.47 39.73
N SER A 159 13.72 15.78 39.98
CA SER A 159 14.05 16.83 39.00
C SER A 159 15.54 16.84 38.67
N LYS A 160 16.42 16.67 39.68
CA LYS A 160 17.87 16.55 39.47
C LYS A 160 18.24 15.29 38.66
N LEU A 161 17.55 14.18 38.88
CA LEU A 161 17.76 12.96 38.10
C LEU A 161 17.25 13.12 36.67
N GLN A 162 16.10 13.76 36.45
CA GLN A 162 15.60 14.07 35.11
C GLN A 162 16.59 14.94 34.33
N MET A 163 17.09 16.03 34.91
CA MET A 163 18.09 16.86 34.25
C MET A 163 19.37 16.08 33.89
N LYS A 164 19.84 15.20 34.79
CA LYS A 164 21.00 14.34 34.50
C LYS A 164 20.74 13.34 33.38
N VAL A 165 19.53 12.79 33.29
CA VAL A 165 19.16 11.89 32.21
C VAL A 165 19.11 12.65 30.88
N GLU A 166 18.49 13.84 30.84
CA GLU A 166 18.47 14.69 29.65
C GLU A 166 19.88 15.10 29.20
N ASP A 167 20.77 15.43 30.13
CA ASP A 167 22.16 15.78 29.82
C ASP A 167 22.94 14.56 29.27
N LEU A 168 22.74 13.37 29.83
CA LEU A 168 23.35 12.13 29.33
C LEU A 168 22.82 11.76 27.94
N GLU A 169 21.53 11.93 27.70
CA GLU A 169 20.93 11.71 26.38
C GLU A 169 21.49 12.70 25.35
N ARG A 170 21.63 13.98 25.70
CA ARG A 170 22.26 14.98 24.82
C ARG A 170 23.70 14.64 24.49
N LEU A 171 24.50 14.25 25.48
CA LEU A 171 25.89 13.85 25.27
C LEU A 171 26.00 12.59 24.41
N ASN A 172 25.14 11.60 24.63
CA ASN A 172 25.11 10.36 23.84
C ASN A 172 24.68 10.62 22.39
N LEU A 173 23.65 11.45 22.18
CA LEU A 173 23.22 11.88 20.85
C LEU A 173 24.33 12.65 20.14
N GLN A 174 25.03 13.54 20.84
CA GLN A 174 26.15 14.29 20.27
C GLN A 174 27.30 13.37 19.88
N ALA A 175 27.66 12.39 20.71
CA ALA A 175 28.68 11.39 20.39
C ALA A 175 28.28 10.51 19.18
N SER A 176 27.01 10.10 19.11
CA SER A 176 26.47 9.34 17.98
C SER A 176 26.50 10.15 16.68
N ILE A 177 26.10 11.43 16.73
CA ILE A 177 26.17 12.34 15.58
C ILE A 177 27.62 12.50 15.11
N GLU A 178 28.58 12.67 16.02
CA GLU A 178 29.98 12.85 15.65
C GLU A 178 30.59 11.56 15.06
N SER A 179 30.20 10.40 15.60
CA SER A 179 30.53 9.09 15.00
C SER A 179 29.96 8.94 13.59
N VAL A 180 28.69 9.29 13.39
CA VAL A 180 28.03 9.24 12.07
C VAL A 180 28.68 10.22 11.10
N LYS A 181 29.03 11.44 11.53
CA LYS A 181 29.80 12.40 10.72
C LYS A 181 31.17 11.85 10.34
N GLY A 182 31.87 11.18 11.26
CA GLY A 182 33.15 10.52 10.97
C GLY A 182 33.00 9.44 9.90
N VAL A 183 31.97 8.60 10.01
CA VAL A 183 31.66 7.57 9.01
C VAL A 183 31.24 8.16 7.67
N LEU A 184 30.50 9.28 7.66
CA LEU A 184 30.13 10.01 6.44
C LEU A 184 31.34 10.67 5.77
N ALA A 185 32.25 11.25 6.56
CA ALA A 185 33.50 11.79 6.05
C ALA A 185 34.36 10.70 5.42
N SER A 186 34.41 9.50 6.01
CA SER A 186 35.18 8.38 5.45
C SER A 186 34.49 7.62 4.31
N LYS A 187 33.15 7.69 4.19
CA LYS A 187 32.39 6.98 3.13
C LYS A 187 32.21 7.79 1.85
N ILE A 188 32.74 9.01 1.80
CA ILE A 188 32.67 9.89 0.65
C ILE A 188 34.08 10.43 0.36
N ASP A 189 35.06 9.54 0.26
CA ASP A 189 36.29 9.91 -0.45
C ASP A 189 35.93 9.99 -1.93
N ARG A 190 35.76 11.23 -2.39
CA ARG A 190 35.48 11.59 -3.79
C ARG A 190 36.43 10.86 -4.76
N ASP A 191 37.65 10.62 -4.30
CA ASP A 191 38.70 9.92 -5.04
C ASP A 191 38.38 8.43 -5.25
N GLU A 192 37.76 7.75 -4.28
CA GLU A 192 37.33 6.35 -4.43
C GLU A 192 36.17 6.24 -5.42
N MET A 193 35.23 7.18 -5.38
CA MET A 193 34.14 7.24 -6.38
C MET A 193 34.67 7.53 -7.78
N GLU A 194 35.62 8.47 -7.92
CA GLU A 194 36.24 8.77 -9.21
C GLU A 194 37.02 7.54 -9.75
N HIS A 195 37.67 6.77 -8.86
CA HIS A 195 38.34 5.55 -9.27
C HIS A 195 37.36 4.45 -9.71
N LEU A 196 36.24 4.29 -8.99
CA LEU A 196 35.19 3.34 -9.36
C LEU A 196 34.51 3.72 -10.68
N GLU A 197 34.29 5.01 -10.91
CA GLU A 197 33.77 5.54 -12.18
C GLU A 197 34.72 5.25 -13.35
N LYS A 198 36.02 5.52 -13.18
CA LYS A 198 37.05 5.16 -14.19
C LYS A 198 37.08 3.66 -14.48
N ASN A 199 36.98 2.83 -13.43
CA ASN A 199 36.93 1.38 -13.58
C ASN A 199 35.67 0.93 -14.33
N LEU A 200 34.50 1.51 -14.02
CA LEU A 200 33.24 1.24 -14.74
C LEU A 200 33.33 1.63 -16.21
N PHE A 201 33.84 2.82 -16.53
CA PHE A 201 34.00 3.25 -17.93
C PHE A 201 34.95 2.34 -18.69
N SER A 202 36.08 1.96 -18.11
CA SER A 202 37.02 1.02 -18.75
C SER A 202 36.37 -0.35 -19.03
N LEU A 203 35.52 -0.84 -18.12
CA LEU A 203 34.80 -2.09 -18.30
C LEU A 203 33.73 -1.98 -19.40
N ILE A 204 33.02 -0.85 -19.43
CA ILE A 204 32.03 -0.53 -20.46
C ILE A 204 32.71 -0.47 -21.83
N ASP A 205 33.82 0.25 -21.97
CA ASP A 205 34.59 0.34 -23.22
C ASP A 205 35.13 -1.02 -23.67
N TYR A 206 35.61 -1.84 -22.73
CA TYR A 206 36.02 -3.21 -23.02
C TYR A 206 34.86 -4.06 -23.54
N LYS A 207 33.67 -3.96 -22.93
CA LYS A 207 32.48 -4.69 -23.37
C LYS A 207 31.95 -4.17 -24.70
N PHE A 208 31.95 -2.86 -24.94
CA PHE A 208 31.55 -2.29 -26.22
C PHE A 208 32.52 -2.64 -27.34
N SER A 209 33.83 -2.64 -27.09
CA SER A 209 34.83 -3.08 -28.07
C SER A 209 34.60 -4.54 -28.45
N ARG A 210 34.43 -5.41 -27.45
CA ARG A 210 34.13 -6.82 -27.69
C ARG A 210 32.78 -7.04 -28.39
N LEU A 211 31.76 -6.24 -28.07
CA LEU A 211 30.48 -6.30 -28.78
C LEU A 211 30.63 -5.79 -30.21
N GLY A 212 31.44 -4.77 -30.46
CA GLY A 212 31.78 -4.30 -31.80
C GLY A 212 32.44 -5.39 -32.66
N ASP A 213 33.24 -6.26 -32.05
CA ASP A 213 33.84 -7.42 -32.74
C ASP A 213 32.81 -8.54 -33.00
N VAL A 214 31.81 -8.71 -32.13
CA VAL A 214 30.80 -9.79 -32.21
C VAL A 214 29.60 -9.40 -33.08
N TYR A 215 29.20 -8.13 -33.07
CA TYR A 215 28.19 -7.61 -33.98
C TYR A 215 28.80 -7.50 -35.37
N ALA A 216 28.57 -8.56 -36.13
CA ALA A 216 28.98 -8.80 -37.50
C ALA A 216 29.46 -7.54 -38.23
N ILE A 217 30.78 -7.49 -38.47
CA ILE A 217 31.42 -6.47 -39.30
C ILE A 217 30.54 -6.29 -40.53
N LYS A 218 30.05 -5.06 -40.76
CA LYS A 218 29.13 -4.73 -41.85
C LYS A 218 29.54 -5.39 -43.18
N SER A 219 30.84 -5.45 -43.45
CA SER A 219 31.40 -6.12 -44.62
C SER A 219 31.11 -7.63 -44.70
N GLN A 220 31.15 -8.37 -43.60
CA GLN A 220 30.83 -9.81 -43.59
C GLN A 220 29.34 -10.06 -43.85
N VAL A 221 28.45 -9.23 -43.28
CA VAL A 221 27.01 -9.31 -43.56
C VAL A 221 26.73 -8.96 -45.02
N ASP A 222 27.38 -7.93 -45.55
CA ASP A 222 27.22 -7.53 -46.96
C ASP A 222 27.68 -8.66 -47.89
N VAL A 223 28.79 -9.35 -47.60
CA VAL A 223 29.27 -10.50 -48.38
C VAL A 223 28.29 -11.69 -48.30
N ALA A 224 27.79 -12.00 -47.11
CA ALA A 224 26.79 -13.06 -46.93
C ALA A 224 25.49 -12.73 -47.69
N MET A 225 25.03 -11.48 -47.60
CA MET A 225 23.82 -11.00 -48.28
C MET A 225 23.98 -11.01 -49.80
N GLN A 226 25.14 -10.62 -50.33
CA GLN A 226 25.45 -10.75 -51.75
C GLN A 226 25.47 -12.21 -52.21
N THR A 227 25.97 -13.12 -51.38
CA THR A 227 25.98 -14.56 -51.69
C THR A 227 24.56 -15.13 -51.74
N ILE A 228 23.70 -14.75 -50.80
CA ILE A 228 22.27 -15.12 -50.81
C ILE A 228 21.57 -14.52 -52.04
N SER A 229 21.82 -13.26 -52.36
CA SER A 229 21.25 -12.60 -53.54
C SER A 229 21.63 -13.32 -54.84
N LYS A 230 22.90 -13.75 -54.97
CA LYS A 230 23.35 -14.56 -56.12
C LYS A 230 22.63 -15.91 -56.18
N LYS A 231 22.49 -16.61 -55.06
CA LYS A 231 21.75 -17.89 -54.98
C LYS A 231 20.27 -17.72 -55.32
N PHE A 232 19.65 -16.63 -54.89
CA PHE A 232 18.25 -16.33 -55.20
C PHE A 232 18.05 -16.03 -56.68
N LYS A 233 18.94 -15.23 -57.28
CA LYS A 233 18.94 -15.01 -58.74
C LYS A 233 19.10 -16.32 -59.51
N PHE A 234 20.04 -17.17 -59.08
CA PHE A 234 20.24 -18.49 -59.68
C PHE A 234 18.99 -19.38 -59.56
N LEU A 235 18.35 -19.43 -58.39
CA LEU A 235 17.08 -20.17 -58.21
C LEU A 235 15.96 -19.60 -59.09
N THR A 236 15.90 -18.28 -59.24
CA THR A 236 14.90 -17.61 -60.08
C THR A 236 15.12 -17.94 -61.56
N GLU A 237 16.36 -17.88 -62.03
CA GLU A 237 16.74 -18.30 -63.38
C GLU A 237 16.45 -19.78 -63.61
N LEU A 238 16.72 -20.64 -62.62
CA LEU A 238 16.44 -22.08 -62.69
C LEU A 238 14.93 -22.35 -62.77
N LEU A 239 14.11 -21.63 -62.00
CA LEU A 239 12.65 -21.72 -62.07
C LEU A 239 12.10 -21.23 -63.42
N GLN A 240 12.70 -20.18 -63.98
CA GLN A 240 12.35 -19.68 -65.31
C GLN A 240 12.79 -20.64 -66.42
N SER A 241 13.97 -21.25 -66.31
CA SER A 241 14.52 -22.17 -67.31
C SER A 241 13.84 -23.55 -67.28
N THR A 242 13.38 -24.00 -66.11
CA THR A 242 12.66 -25.27 -65.94
C THR A 242 11.23 -25.20 -66.50
N GLY A 243 10.75 -24.03 -66.91
CA GLY A 243 9.43 -23.88 -67.55
C GLY A 243 8.24 -24.00 -66.60
N ALA A 244 8.48 -24.13 -65.29
CA ALA A 244 7.43 -24.18 -64.25
C ALA A 244 6.55 -22.92 -64.22
N LEU A 245 7.06 -21.79 -64.72
CA LEU A 245 6.32 -20.54 -64.88
C LEU A 245 5.75 -20.34 -66.29
N LYS A 246 6.25 -21.04 -67.31
CA LYS A 246 5.79 -20.88 -68.71
C LYS A 246 4.51 -21.66 -69.02
N GLN A 247 4.10 -22.61 -68.17
CA GLN A 247 2.82 -23.31 -68.32
C GLN A 247 1.59 -22.52 -67.87
N LEU A 248 1.77 -21.29 -67.36
CA LEU A 248 0.67 -20.41 -66.92
C LEU A 248 0.32 -19.32 -67.93
N ASP A 249 1.08 -19.15 -69.02
CA ASP A 249 0.96 -17.99 -69.92
C ASP A 249 0.45 -18.34 -71.34
N ASP A 250 0.20 -19.63 -71.63
CA ASP A 250 -0.24 -20.06 -72.98
C ASP A 250 -1.75 -20.37 -73.08
N THR A 251 -2.52 -20.05 -72.05
CA THR A 251 -4.00 -20.07 -72.08
C THR A 251 -4.56 -18.82 -71.42
N THR A 252 -4.39 -17.66 -72.05
CA THR A 252 -5.45 -16.68 -72.37
C THR A 252 -4.85 -15.32 -72.75
N MET A 253 -4.98 -14.96 -74.03
CA MET A 253 -5.09 -13.56 -74.41
C MET A 253 -6.39 -13.01 -73.80
N VAL A 254 -6.33 -12.32 -72.67
CA VAL A 254 -7.06 -11.08 -72.36
C VAL A 254 -6.44 -10.49 -71.09
N ALA A 255 -5.80 -9.33 -71.24
CA ALA A 255 -5.48 -8.44 -70.15
C ALA A 255 -6.76 -7.93 -69.48
N SER A 256 -6.90 -8.12 -68.17
CA SER A 256 -7.68 -7.27 -67.27
C SER A 256 -7.55 -7.83 -65.85
N ASP A 257 -6.80 -7.10 -65.03
CA ASP A 257 -6.97 -6.86 -63.60
C ASP A 257 -7.72 -7.91 -62.76
N ASP A 258 -7.04 -8.35 -61.71
CA ASP A 258 -7.49 -9.26 -60.64
C ASP A 258 -7.14 -10.74 -60.86
N GLN A 259 -5.84 -11.03 -60.72
CA GLN A 259 -5.36 -12.25 -60.07
C GLN A 259 -6.03 -12.42 -58.70
N ALA A 260 -7.25 -12.94 -58.71
CA ALA A 260 -8.04 -13.37 -57.57
C ALA A 260 -7.49 -14.63 -56.88
N LEU A 261 -6.24 -15.03 -57.15
CA LEU A 261 -5.65 -16.30 -56.71
C LEU A 261 -4.61 -16.16 -55.59
N PHE A 262 -4.29 -14.94 -55.15
CA PHE A 262 -3.55 -14.69 -53.90
C PHE A 262 -4.40 -14.07 -52.79
N THR A 263 -5.71 -14.33 -52.80
CA THR A 263 -6.59 -13.99 -51.68
C THR A 263 -6.23 -14.84 -50.47
N LYS A 264 -5.32 -14.33 -49.64
CA LYS A 264 -5.01 -14.80 -48.29
C LYS A 264 -6.25 -14.62 -47.38
N ARG A 265 -7.29 -15.42 -47.57
CA ARG A 265 -8.31 -15.65 -46.53
C ARG A 265 -7.84 -16.83 -45.68
N PRO A 266 -7.58 -16.67 -44.37
CA PRO A 266 -7.19 -17.78 -43.52
C PRO A 266 -8.42 -18.67 -43.28
N LEU A 267 -8.51 -19.78 -44.01
CA LEU A 267 -9.44 -20.86 -43.70
C LEU A 267 -8.95 -21.50 -42.39
N LYS A 268 -9.68 -21.27 -41.30
CA LYS A 268 -9.55 -22.06 -40.08
C LYS A 268 -9.96 -23.50 -40.40
N GLY A 269 -8.96 -24.36 -40.65
CA GLY A 269 -9.09 -25.81 -40.50
C GLY A 269 -9.18 -26.64 -41.79
N LEU A 270 -8.02 -26.88 -42.40
CA LEU A 270 -7.57 -28.15 -43.03
C LEU A 270 -8.18 -28.67 -44.35
N SER A 271 -8.97 -27.92 -45.11
CA SER A 271 -9.38 -28.35 -46.47
C SER A 271 -9.17 -27.25 -47.51
N CYS A 272 -8.39 -27.53 -48.57
CA CYS A 272 -8.24 -26.64 -49.72
C CYS A 272 -9.57 -26.56 -50.49
N ALA A 273 -10.02 -25.35 -50.81
CA ALA A 273 -11.27 -25.11 -51.56
C ALA A 273 -11.29 -25.75 -52.97
N SER A 274 -10.12 -26.13 -53.52
CA SER A 274 -10.03 -26.81 -54.81
C SER A 274 -10.22 -28.33 -54.75
N CYS A 275 -10.26 -28.93 -53.56
CA CYS A 275 -10.38 -30.38 -53.39
C CYS A 275 -11.81 -30.86 -53.11
N ASP A 276 -12.76 -29.94 -52.91
CA ASP A 276 -14.13 -30.29 -52.53
C ASP A 276 -15.03 -30.43 -53.77
N LYS A 277 -15.26 -31.68 -54.19
CA LYS A 277 -15.91 -32.05 -55.46
C LYS A 277 -17.45 -31.93 -55.44
N GLN A 278 -18.02 -31.33 -54.41
CA GLN A 278 -19.48 -31.19 -54.21
C GLN A 278 -19.95 -29.76 -53.91
N LEU A 279 -19.29 -28.74 -54.46
CA LEU A 279 -19.84 -27.38 -54.53
C LEU A 279 -20.94 -27.27 -55.60
N ALA A 280 -21.95 -28.13 -55.50
CA ALA A 280 -23.20 -27.97 -56.21
C ALA A 280 -24.16 -27.20 -55.30
N SER A 281 -24.57 -26.00 -55.73
CA SER A 281 -25.61 -25.14 -55.12
C SER A 281 -25.22 -24.22 -53.95
N VAL A 282 -24.12 -23.47 -54.07
CA VAL A 282 -24.12 -22.13 -53.43
C VAL A 282 -24.87 -21.18 -54.37
N SER A 283 -26.19 -21.13 -54.18
CA SER A 283 -27.05 -20.08 -54.74
C SER A 283 -26.42 -18.71 -54.44
N PRO A 284 -26.16 -17.85 -55.44
CA PRO A 284 -25.75 -16.48 -55.19
C PRO A 284 -26.97 -15.72 -54.64
N THR A 285 -27.15 -15.73 -53.32
CA THR A 285 -28.06 -14.77 -52.68
C THR A 285 -27.53 -13.37 -52.99
N PRO A 286 -28.30 -12.48 -53.63
CA PRO A 286 -27.85 -11.15 -53.97
C PRO A 286 -27.93 -10.27 -52.71
N THR A 287 -27.06 -10.52 -51.74
CA THR A 287 -27.07 -9.79 -50.47
C THR A 287 -25.66 -9.38 -50.09
N GLY A 288 -25.35 -8.14 -50.43
CA GLY A 288 -24.15 -7.44 -50.00
C GLY A 288 -23.38 -6.90 -51.18
N GLN A 289 -23.88 -5.81 -51.80
CA GLN A 289 -22.99 -4.91 -52.53
C GLN A 289 -21.81 -4.62 -51.60
N PHE A 290 -20.61 -4.99 -52.01
CA PHE A 290 -19.38 -4.72 -51.29
C PHE A 290 -19.19 -3.20 -51.25
N GLN A 291 -19.75 -2.54 -50.23
CA GLN A 291 -19.44 -1.14 -49.95
C GLN A 291 -18.04 -1.11 -49.37
N GLN A 292 -17.07 -0.60 -50.15
CA GLN A 292 -15.78 -0.21 -49.61
C GLN A 292 -16.02 0.91 -48.59
N TRP A 293 -15.77 0.63 -47.31
CA TRP A 293 -15.87 1.60 -46.24
C TRP A 293 -14.70 2.58 -46.38
N LYS A 294 -14.88 3.64 -47.19
CA LYS A 294 -13.88 4.70 -47.34
C LYS A 294 -13.72 5.56 -46.07
N LYS A 295 -14.62 5.38 -45.08
CA LYS A 295 -14.62 6.03 -43.76
C LYS A 295 -15.20 5.09 -42.71
N LEU A 296 -14.71 5.19 -41.46
CA LEU A 296 -15.30 4.49 -40.31
C LEU A 296 -16.78 4.92 -40.13
N PRO A 297 -17.70 4.04 -39.69
CA PRO A 297 -19.06 4.45 -39.32
C PRO A 297 -18.98 5.44 -38.16
N GLU A 298 -19.41 6.67 -38.38
CA GLU A 298 -19.65 7.61 -37.30
C GLU A 298 -20.94 7.22 -36.57
N ARG A 299 -20.85 7.06 -35.24
CA ARG A 299 -22.01 6.75 -34.41
C ARG A 299 -22.88 8.00 -34.29
N ASN A 300 -24.12 7.91 -34.75
CA ASN A 300 -25.14 8.91 -34.43
C ASN A 300 -25.69 8.58 -33.02
N PRO A 301 -25.55 9.47 -32.02
CA PRO A 301 -25.89 9.16 -30.62
C PRO A 301 -27.40 8.94 -30.38
N MET A 302 -28.25 9.30 -31.35
CA MET A 302 -29.70 9.10 -31.29
C MET A 302 -30.18 7.79 -31.92
N ASP A 303 -29.31 7.02 -32.57
CA ASP A 303 -29.72 5.78 -33.25
C ASP A 303 -29.60 4.56 -32.31
N ARG A 304 -30.74 3.96 -31.96
CA ARG A 304 -30.82 2.75 -31.14
C ARG A 304 -30.48 1.54 -32.00
N MET A 305 -29.21 1.13 -32.01
CA MET A 305 -28.66 -0.05 -32.70
C MET A 305 -29.62 -1.26 -32.81
N PRO A 306 -29.88 -1.79 -34.02
CA PRO A 306 -29.77 -3.25 -34.21
C PRO A 306 -29.28 -3.67 -35.62
N ARG A 307 -28.54 -2.81 -36.36
CA ARG A 307 -28.18 -3.11 -37.76
C ARG A 307 -26.75 -3.63 -37.98
N SER A 308 -25.86 -3.45 -36.99
CA SER A 308 -24.47 -3.90 -37.05
C SER A 308 -24.31 -5.10 -36.12
N GLY A 309 -23.99 -6.27 -36.68
CA GLY A 309 -24.05 -7.56 -36.00
C GLY A 309 -23.41 -7.62 -34.61
N GLN A 310 -23.94 -8.53 -33.77
CA GLN A 310 -23.72 -8.71 -32.33
C GLN A 310 -22.25 -8.71 -31.81
N GLY A 311 -21.24 -8.78 -32.68
CA GLY A 311 -19.81 -8.76 -32.31
C GLY A 311 -19.10 -7.41 -32.44
N PHE A 312 -19.67 -6.44 -33.16
CA PHE A 312 -18.98 -5.16 -33.45
C PHE A 312 -19.24 -4.07 -32.39
N SER A 313 -20.25 -4.23 -31.54
CA SER A 313 -20.65 -3.24 -30.54
C SER A 313 -19.61 -3.02 -29.43
N LYS A 314 -18.77 -4.02 -29.11
CA LYS A 314 -17.71 -3.88 -28.09
C LYS A 314 -16.51 -3.06 -28.55
N ILE A 315 -16.04 -3.29 -29.78
CA ILE A 315 -14.85 -2.59 -30.31
C ILE A 315 -15.19 -1.13 -30.65
N LEU A 316 -16.42 -0.86 -31.11
CA LEU A 316 -16.89 0.50 -31.35
C LEU A 316 -17.18 1.29 -30.06
N ASN A 317 -17.44 0.62 -28.93
CA ASN A 317 -17.58 1.28 -27.63
C ASN A 317 -16.23 1.76 -27.04
N SER A 318 -15.09 1.19 -27.46
CA SER A 318 -13.76 1.65 -27.01
C SER A 318 -13.18 2.79 -27.84
N LEU A 319 -13.79 3.12 -28.98
CA LEU A 319 -13.34 4.21 -29.84
C LEU A 319 -14.08 5.50 -29.46
N ARG A 320 -13.40 6.40 -28.75
CA ARG A 320 -13.91 7.74 -28.43
C ARG A 320 -14.05 8.55 -29.71
N THR A 321 -15.10 9.36 -29.79
CA THR A 321 -15.32 10.23 -30.94
C THR A 321 -14.50 11.53 -30.82
N PRO A 322 -14.05 12.14 -31.93
CA PRO A 322 -13.28 13.40 -31.89
C PRO A 322 -14.02 14.55 -31.18
N ARG A 323 -15.36 14.52 -31.16
CA ARG A 323 -16.17 15.51 -30.42
C ARG A 323 -16.07 15.37 -28.91
N GLU A 324 -15.94 14.15 -28.39
CA GLU A 324 -15.79 13.94 -26.94
C GLU A 324 -14.41 14.40 -26.46
N ILE A 325 -13.38 14.25 -27.30
CA ILE A 325 -12.02 14.72 -27.01
C ILE A 325 -11.97 16.26 -26.99
N ALA A 326 -12.69 16.93 -27.90
CA ALA A 326 -12.71 18.40 -27.96
C ALA A 326 -13.47 19.05 -26.78
N VAL A 327 -14.51 18.39 -26.24
CA VAL A 327 -15.27 18.93 -25.10
C VAL A 327 -14.46 18.87 -23.80
N GLU A 328 -13.57 17.88 -23.63
CA GLU A 328 -12.69 17.80 -22.45
C GLU A 328 -11.62 18.91 -22.44
N GLU A 329 -11.11 19.33 -23.61
CA GLU A 329 -10.16 20.46 -23.70
C GLU A 329 -10.82 21.82 -23.36
N GLU A 330 -12.09 22.03 -23.69
CA GLU A 330 -12.80 23.27 -23.36
C GLU A 330 -13.17 23.38 -21.87
N VAL A 331 -13.53 22.27 -21.21
CA VAL A 331 -13.87 22.28 -19.78
C VAL A 331 -12.64 22.58 -18.91
N GLN A 332 -11.45 22.18 -19.35
CA GLN A 332 -10.21 22.44 -18.62
C GLN A 332 -9.75 23.92 -18.68
N PHE A 333 -10.15 24.67 -19.70
CA PHE A 333 -9.80 26.10 -19.83
C PHE A 333 -10.74 27.03 -19.04
N GLN A 334 -11.98 26.61 -18.75
CA GLN A 334 -12.94 27.46 -18.02
C GLN A 334 -12.75 27.43 -16.50
N GLU A 335 -12.18 26.37 -15.93
CA GLU A 335 -11.98 26.23 -14.48
C GLU A 335 -10.80 27.07 -13.95
N VAL A 336 -9.83 27.41 -14.81
CA VAL A 336 -8.67 28.23 -14.45
C VAL A 336 -9.01 29.73 -14.38
N SER A 337 -10.00 30.19 -15.14
CA SER A 337 -10.34 31.63 -15.22
C SER A 337 -11.25 32.13 -14.08
N GLN A 338 -11.88 31.24 -13.29
CA GLN A 338 -12.75 31.64 -12.18
C GLN A 338 -12.05 31.72 -10.81
N ARG A 339 -10.78 31.31 -10.67
CA ARG A 339 -10.08 31.36 -9.38
C ARG A 339 -9.40 32.70 -9.06
N ASP A 340 -9.21 33.58 -10.04
CA ASP A 340 -8.44 34.82 -9.85
C ASP A 340 -9.28 36.07 -9.51
N SER A 341 -10.60 35.97 -9.37
CA SER A 341 -11.48 37.14 -9.13
C SER A 341 -12.06 37.28 -7.71
N LEU A 342 -11.69 36.42 -6.75
CA LEU A 342 -12.26 36.44 -5.39
C LEU A 342 -11.35 36.98 -4.28
N PHE A 343 -10.23 37.63 -4.62
CA PHE A 343 -9.29 38.15 -3.63
C PHE A 343 -9.20 39.69 -3.67
N ASN A 344 -10.31 40.38 -3.36
CA ASN A 344 -10.29 41.74 -2.82
C ASN A 344 -11.72 42.23 -2.51
N GLN A 345 -12.17 42.14 -1.25
CA GLN A 345 -12.94 43.21 -0.59
C GLN A 345 -12.87 43.06 0.96
N PRO A 346 -12.83 44.18 1.70
CA PRO A 346 -12.70 44.19 3.16
C PRO A 346 -14.05 44.06 3.88
N SER A 347 -13.95 43.54 5.10
CA SER A 347 -15.02 43.21 6.03
C SER A 347 -15.80 44.43 6.55
N THR A 348 -17.11 44.43 6.34
CA THR A 348 -18.06 45.20 7.16
C THR A 348 -19.26 44.34 7.54
N SER A 349 -19.53 44.32 8.84
CA SER A 349 -20.66 43.74 9.56
C SER A 349 -22.05 44.13 9.03
N ARG A 350 -22.98 43.17 8.94
CA ARG A 350 -24.40 43.41 9.28
C ARG A 350 -25.23 42.11 9.43
N LEU A 351 -26.06 42.14 10.46
CA LEU A 351 -27.15 41.22 10.81
C LEU A 351 -28.14 41.01 9.64
N GLY A 352 -28.71 39.80 9.56
CA GLY A 352 -29.92 39.57 8.78
C GLY A 352 -30.29 38.10 8.58
N ASN A 353 -31.33 37.67 9.29
CA ASN A 353 -32.10 36.43 9.07
C ASN A 353 -32.35 36.14 7.58
N LYS A 354 -32.32 34.84 7.22
CA LYS A 354 -33.36 34.21 6.40
C LYS A 354 -33.24 32.69 6.40
N GLU A 355 -34.36 32.08 6.75
CA GLU A 355 -34.72 30.67 6.53
C GLU A 355 -34.48 30.27 5.06
N SER A 356 -33.98 29.07 4.81
CA SER A 356 -34.67 28.11 3.92
C SER A 356 -33.97 26.75 3.80
N LYS A 357 -34.79 25.71 4.03
CA LYS A 357 -34.87 24.44 3.28
C LYS A 357 -33.73 23.43 3.45
N SER A 358 -33.99 22.58 4.46
CA SER A 358 -33.51 21.20 4.57
C SER A 358 -33.79 20.38 3.29
N THR A 359 -32.73 20.01 2.58
CA THR A 359 -32.72 18.89 1.64
C THR A 359 -32.06 17.70 2.31
N ARG A 360 -32.93 16.78 2.73
CA ARG A 360 -32.63 15.46 3.29
C ARG A 360 -32.01 14.57 2.20
N SER A 361 -30.69 14.45 2.16
CA SER A 361 -30.01 13.41 1.38
C SER A 361 -29.90 12.13 2.21
N TYR A 362 -30.58 11.08 1.77
CA TYR A 362 -30.44 9.75 2.33
C TYR A 362 -29.10 9.17 1.86
N VAL A 363 -28.19 8.93 2.79
CA VAL A 363 -27.01 8.07 2.56
C VAL A 363 -27.48 6.62 2.69
N LEU A 364 -27.52 5.92 1.56
CA LEU A 364 -27.73 4.47 1.54
C LEU A 364 -26.48 3.79 2.10
N LEU A 365 -26.60 3.16 3.27
CA LEU A 365 -25.57 2.25 3.79
C LEU A 365 -25.55 0.97 2.93
N PRO A 366 -24.37 0.46 2.53
CA PRO A 366 -24.25 -0.88 1.99
C PRO A 366 -24.46 -1.91 3.11
N THR A 367 -25.41 -2.82 2.91
CA THR A 367 -25.59 -4.01 3.73
C THR A 367 -24.41 -4.96 3.52
N MET A 368 -23.77 -5.34 4.63
CA MET A 368 -22.73 -6.37 4.68
C MET A 368 -23.32 -7.72 4.28
N SER A 369 -22.96 -8.23 3.09
CA SER A 369 -23.23 -9.61 2.70
C SER A 369 -22.01 -10.49 2.95
N GLN A 370 -22.21 -11.45 3.85
CA GLN A 370 -21.63 -12.79 3.94
C GLN A 370 -20.14 -12.98 3.58
N THR A 371 -19.36 -13.08 4.64
CA THR A 371 -18.06 -13.73 4.72
C THR A 371 -18.12 -15.17 4.17
N GLN A 372 -17.60 -15.39 2.96
CA GLN A 372 -17.20 -16.73 2.53
C GLN A 372 -15.79 -16.99 3.07
N GLN A 373 -15.69 -17.99 3.95
CA GLN A 373 -14.43 -18.49 4.49
C GLN A 373 -13.64 -19.17 3.37
N ILE A 374 -12.57 -18.53 2.90
CA ILE A 374 -11.56 -19.18 2.07
C ILE A 374 -10.58 -19.88 3.01
N LYS A 375 -10.67 -21.20 3.07
CA LYS A 375 -9.74 -22.08 3.79
C LYS A 375 -8.45 -22.19 2.96
N ILE A 376 -7.44 -21.38 3.29
CA ILE A 376 -6.11 -21.49 2.69
C ILE A 376 -5.32 -22.53 3.47
N GLU A 377 -5.21 -23.73 2.90
CA GLU A 377 -4.39 -24.83 3.40
C GLU A 377 -2.92 -24.57 3.00
N THR A 378 -2.13 -24.05 3.93
CA THR A 378 -0.71 -23.77 3.72
C THR A 378 0.09 -25.07 3.89
N GLN A 379 0.42 -25.72 2.78
CA GLN A 379 1.40 -26.81 2.80
C GLN A 379 2.82 -26.22 2.89
N LEU A 380 3.45 -26.42 4.05
CA LEU A 380 4.84 -26.08 4.33
C LEU A 380 5.78 -27.06 3.60
N PRO A 381 6.72 -26.62 2.75
CA PRO A 381 7.78 -27.49 2.27
C PRO A 381 8.85 -27.68 3.37
N LYS A 382 9.11 -28.94 3.73
CA LYS A 382 10.24 -29.33 4.59
C LYS A 382 11.55 -29.08 3.83
N LEU A 383 12.27 -28.01 4.19
CA LEU A 383 13.66 -27.82 3.79
C LEU A 383 14.56 -28.72 4.63
N ALA A 384 15.14 -29.73 3.99
CA ALA A 384 16.17 -30.58 4.55
C ALA A 384 17.45 -29.76 4.80
N SER A 385 17.78 -29.54 6.07
CA SER A 385 19.04 -28.97 6.50
C SER A 385 20.14 -30.03 6.38
N SER A 386 20.93 -29.95 5.30
CA SER A 386 22.16 -30.73 5.14
C SER A 386 23.35 -29.80 5.43
N ARG A 387 23.76 -29.72 6.70
CA ARG A 387 25.03 -29.09 7.10
C ARG A 387 26.17 -30.06 6.76
N LYS A 388 26.82 -29.86 5.61
CA LYS A 388 28.19 -30.34 5.40
C LYS A 388 29.15 -29.38 6.11
N VAL A 389 29.74 -29.85 7.19
CA VAL A 389 30.88 -29.20 7.85
C VAL A 389 32.12 -29.52 7.01
N LEU A 390 32.64 -28.53 6.30
CA LEU A 390 33.94 -28.59 5.64
C LEU A 390 34.98 -28.13 6.66
N ILE A 391 35.72 -29.10 7.22
CA ILE A 391 36.93 -28.87 7.99
C ILE A 391 38.06 -28.68 6.97
N SER A 392 38.61 -27.47 6.90
CA SER A 392 39.86 -27.19 6.19
C SER A 392 41.05 -27.65 7.05
N PRO A 393 42.07 -28.32 6.48
CA PRO A 393 43.27 -28.66 7.21
C PRO A 393 44.21 -27.44 7.26
N THR A 394 44.62 -27.09 8.48
CA THR A 394 45.77 -26.23 8.75
C THR A 394 47.04 -26.95 8.28
N LYS A 395 47.79 -26.30 7.38
CA LYS A 395 49.17 -26.67 7.05
C LYS A 395 50.09 -26.02 8.08
N ASP A 396 50.71 -26.84 8.90
CA ASP A 396 52.03 -26.57 9.47
C ASP A 396 53.08 -27.30 8.62
N GLN A 397 54.27 -26.68 8.55
CA GLN A 397 55.51 -27.03 7.82
C GLN A 397 55.75 -26.33 6.49
#